data_AF-A0AA37ELC7-F1
#
_entry.id   AF-A0AA37ELC7-F1
#
_cell.length_a   1.000
_cell.length_b   1.000
_cell.length_c   1.000
_cell.angle_alpha   90.00
_cell.angle_beta   90.00
_cell.angle_gamma   90.00
#
_symmetry.space_group_name_H-M   'P 1'
#
loop_
_entity.id
_entity.type
_entity.pdbx_description
1 polymer ?
#
loop_
_entity_poly.entity_id
_entity_poly.type
_entity_poly.pdbx_seq_one_letter_code
_entity_poly.pdbx_strand_id
1 'polypeptide(L)'
;MGHKIFVSYKYADNNVYNILGNGYWGLCTARDYVNIIEEKLGNTDNIYKGESDGEDLSQLTNETIWSKLKDRIYDSSITIVLLSKGMKDPLKAERYQWIPQEISYSLRETPRKNKNGDSITSHTNALLAVVLPDRTGDYSYFMQSKSCCPSGCTYYNKQSPFIFDIMRGNLFNQKLPDRNVCADNATVYYGDYHYMLCVKWNDFEKDMNVYIEKALNIQAKKDEYDIQKTI
;
A
#
# COMPACT_ATOMS: atom_id res chain seq x y z
N MET A 1 0.13 -17.90 11.28
CA MET A 1 0.26 -18.46 9.92
C MET A 1 0.98 -17.40 9.10
N GLY A 2 2.09 -17.73 8.45
CA GLY A 2 2.88 -16.75 7.71
C GLY A 2 2.22 -16.31 6.41
N HIS A 3 2.23 -15.00 6.15
CA HIS A 3 1.71 -14.40 4.91
C HIS A 3 2.84 -14.00 3.97
N LYS A 4 2.56 -14.02 2.67
CA LYS A 4 3.53 -13.61 1.65
C LYS A 4 3.27 -12.16 1.27
N ILE A 5 4.22 -11.28 1.60
CA ILE A 5 4.02 -9.83 1.60
C ILE A 5 4.83 -9.21 0.47
N PHE A 6 4.16 -8.53 -0.45
CA PHE A 6 4.79 -7.67 -1.45
C PHE A 6 4.73 -6.21 -0.98
N VAL A 7 5.84 -5.47 -1.09
CA VAL A 7 5.89 -4.04 -0.74
C VAL A 7 6.20 -3.22 -1.99
N SER A 8 5.28 -2.32 -2.34
CA SER A 8 5.37 -1.38 -3.46
C SER A 8 5.69 0.02 -2.93
N TYR A 9 6.76 0.62 -3.45
CA TYR A 9 7.25 1.93 -3.01
C TYR A 9 8.18 2.52 -4.07
N LYS A 10 8.46 3.83 -3.95
CA LYS A 10 9.46 4.49 -4.79
C LYS A 10 10.80 4.52 -4.05
N TYR A 11 11.73 3.66 -4.48
CA TYR A 11 13.02 3.42 -3.79
C TYR A 11 13.72 4.68 -3.28
N ALA A 12 13.98 5.65 -4.17
CA ALA A 12 14.74 6.87 -3.85
C ALA A 12 13.88 8.05 -3.37
N ASP A 13 12.63 7.85 -2.98
CA ASP A 13 11.82 8.95 -2.45
C ASP A 13 12.32 9.39 -1.07
N ASN A 14 12.88 10.60 -1.01
CA ASN A 14 13.38 11.24 0.21
C ASN A 14 12.44 12.33 0.76
N ASN A 15 11.18 12.35 0.33
CA ASN A 15 10.18 13.28 0.84
C ASN A 15 9.42 12.71 2.06
N VAL A 16 10.18 12.10 2.97
CA VAL A 16 9.72 11.38 4.16
C VAL A 16 10.47 11.85 5.40
N TYR A 17 9.92 11.61 6.59
CA TYR A 17 10.60 11.91 7.85
C TYR A 17 11.89 11.10 8.00
N ASN A 18 12.92 11.68 8.63
CA ASN A 18 14.18 10.98 8.85
C ASN A 18 14.10 10.07 10.10
N ILE A 19 14.13 8.76 9.87
CA ILE A 19 14.13 7.72 10.92
C ILE A 19 15.53 7.20 11.27
N LEU A 20 16.56 7.59 10.51
CA LEU A 20 17.95 7.15 10.72
C LEU A 20 18.67 7.94 11.84
N GLY A 21 18.04 9.00 12.35
CA GLY A 21 18.57 9.85 13.41
C GLY A 21 19.56 10.92 12.93
N ASN A 22 19.91 11.85 13.83
CA ASN A 22 20.69 13.06 13.52
C ASN A 22 22.19 12.82 13.23
N GLY A 23 22.64 11.56 13.18
CA GLY A 23 24.06 11.18 12.96
C GLY A 23 24.34 10.46 11.64
N TYR A 24 23.31 10.15 10.85
CA TYR A 24 23.48 9.52 9.55
C TYR A 24 23.69 10.58 8.47
N TRP A 25 24.82 10.51 7.77
CA TRP A 25 25.15 11.43 6.67
C TRP A 25 24.33 11.18 5.39
N GLY A 26 23.55 10.09 5.35
CA GLY A 26 22.69 9.71 4.24
C GLY A 26 21.31 10.35 4.31
N LEU A 27 20.71 10.61 3.14
CA LEU A 27 19.31 11.01 3.04
C LEU A 27 18.43 9.82 3.37
N CYS A 28 17.54 9.97 4.35
CA CYS A 28 16.50 8.97 4.58
C CYS A 28 15.53 8.93 3.40
N THR A 29 15.19 7.73 2.95
CA THR A 29 14.32 7.43 1.83
C THR A 29 13.23 6.43 2.24
N ALA A 30 12.23 6.23 1.37
CA ALA A 30 11.25 5.18 1.55
C ALA A 30 11.89 3.77 1.71
N ARG A 31 13.10 3.52 1.16
CA ARG A 31 13.82 2.26 1.36
C ARG A 31 14.16 2.01 2.83
N ASP A 32 14.52 3.04 3.60
CA ASP A 32 14.83 2.88 5.03
C ASP A 32 13.62 2.40 5.83
N TYR A 33 12.42 2.85 5.46
CA TYR A 33 11.17 2.33 6.04
C TYR A 33 10.95 0.87 5.67
N VAL A 34 11.28 0.48 4.43
CA VAL A 34 11.19 -0.93 3.99
C VAL A 34 12.20 -1.81 4.74
N ASN A 35 13.40 -1.31 5.02
CA ASN A 35 14.39 -2.05 5.82
C ASN A 35 13.83 -2.40 7.21
N ILE A 36 13.11 -1.48 7.85
CA ILE A 36 12.43 -1.75 9.14
C ILE A 36 11.29 -2.77 8.97
N ILE A 37 10.52 -2.69 7.88
CA ILE A 37 9.49 -3.70 7.57
C ILE A 37 10.14 -5.08 7.41
N GLU A 38 11.20 -5.19 6.61
CA GLU A 38 11.92 -6.43 6.33
C GLU A 38 12.49 -7.05 7.62
N GLU A 39 13.13 -6.24 8.47
CA GLU A 39 13.64 -6.66 9.78
C GLU A 39 12.53 -7.17 10.70
N LYS A 40 11.42 -6.43 10.82
CA LYS A 40 10.31 -6.80 11.71
C LYS A 40 9.56 -8.03 11.20
N LEU A 41 9.38 -8.16 9.90
CA LEU A 41 8.75 -9.34 9.29
C LEU A 41 9.66 -10.58 9.36
N GLY A 42 10.98 -10.42 9.24
CA GLY A 42 11.94 -11.53 9.37
C GLY A 42 11.93 -12.22 10.74
N ASN A 43 11.41 -11.53 11.77
CA ASN A 43 11.18 -12.09 13.11
C ASN A 43 9.82 -12.82 13.25
N THR A 44 9.08 -12.98 12.16
CA THR A 44 7.76 -13.62 12.12
C THR A 44 7.73 -14.74 11.07
N ASP A 45 6.64 -15.49 10.98
CA ASP A 45 6.45 -16.48 9.90
C ASP A 45 6.21 -15.84 8.52
N ASN A 46 6.11 -14.51 8.42
CA ASN A 46 5.83 -13.81 7.18
C ASN A 46 7.03 -13.84 6.21
N ILE A 47 6.73 -13.93 4.92
CA ILE A 47 7.74 -13.97 3.86
C ILE A 47 7.70 -12.64 3.11
N TYR A 48 8.74 -11.83 3.27
CA TYR A 48 8.95 -10.61 2.50
C TYR A 48 9.36 -10.93 1.06
N LYS A 49 8.74 -10.26 0.09
CA LYS A 49 8.95 -10.46 -1.35
C LYS A 49 9.18 -9.18 -2.13
N GLY A 50 9.51 -8.08 -1.46
CA GLY A 50 9.95 -6.88 -2.16
C GLY A 50 11.36 -7.03 -2.71
N GLU A 51 11.90 -5.97 -3.29
CA GLU A 51 13.34 -5.88 -3.56
C GLU A 51 14.09 -5.82 -2.22
N SER A 52 15.10 -6.67 -2.03
CA SER A 52 16.05 -6.58 -0.90
C SER A 52 17.29 -5.81 -1.35
N ASP A 53 17.99 -5.13 -0.43
CA ASP A 53 19.16 -4.25 -0.72
C ASP A 53 20.28 -4.91 -1.57
N GLY A 54 20.36 -6.24 -1.62
CA GLY A 54 21.33 -6.99 -2.42
C GLY A 54 20.87 -7.39 -3.83
N GLU A 55 19.61 -7.15 -4.17
CA GLU A 55 19.04 -7.41 -5.50
C GLU A 55 18.95 -6.11 -6.29
N ASP A 56 20.09 -5.56 -6.71
CA ASP A 56 20.10 -4.42 -7.61
C ASP A 56 19.55 -4.85 -8.99
N LEU A 57 18.26 -4.62 -9.21
CA LEU A 57 17.59 -4.88 -10.48
C LEU A 57 17.85 -3.75 -11.50
N SER A 58 18.58 -2.69 -11.14
CA SER A 58 18.86 -1.54 -12.05
C SER A 58 19.62 -1.94 -13.31
N GLN A 59 20.38 -3.04 -13.26
CA GLN A 59 21.13 -3.58 -14.39
C GLN A 59 20.28 -4.39 -15.37
N LEU A 60 19.01 -4.67 -15.05
CA LEU A 60 18.12 -5.47 -15.89
C LEU A 60 17.25 -4.59 -16.81
N THR A 61 16.76 -5.17 -17.90
CA THR A 61 15.78 -4.50 -18.76
C THR A 61 14.44 -4.35 -18.04
N ASN A 62 13.69 -3.29 -18.34
CA ASN A 62 12.34 -3.06 -17.78
C ASN A 62 11.42 -4.29 -17.93
N GLU A 63 11.53 -5.05 -19.03
CA GLU A 63 10.73 -6.26 -19.25
C GLU A 63 11.11 -7.41 -18.30
N THR A 64 12.41 -7.58 -18.05
CA THR A 64 12.93 -8.61 -17.14
C THR A 64 12.57 -8.27 -15.68
N ILE A 65 12.75 -7.00 -15.30
CA ILE A 65 12.32 -6.48 -13.98
C ILE A 65 10.83 -6.74 -13.80
N TRP A 66 10.03 -6.39 -14.80
CA TRP A 66 8.59 -6.55 -14.73
C TRP A 66 8.16 -8.02 -14.64
N SER A 67 8.84 -8.93 -15.35
CA SER A 67 8.56 -10.37 -15.23
C SER A 67 8.83 -10.88 -13.82
N LYS A 68 9.96 -10.50 -13.22
CA LYS A 68 10.30 -10.88 -11.84
C LYS A 68 9.30 -10.32 -10.82
N LEU A 69 8.92 -9.04 -10.96
CA LEU A 69 7.94 -8.40 -10.09
C LEU A 69 6.58 -9.11 -10.17
N LYS A 70 6.12 -9.46 -11.37
CA LYS A 70 4.87 -10.21 -11.54
C LYS A 70 4.88 -11.55 -10.82
N ASP A 71 6.00 -12.27 -10.85
CA ASP A 71 6.11 -13.57 -10.17
C ASP A 71 6.06 -13.40 -8.65
N ARG A 72 6.69 -12.35 -8.11
CA ARG A 72 6.65 -12.00 -6.69
C ARG A 72 5.24 -11.63 -6.24
N ILE A 73 4.59 -10.72 -6.97
CA ILE A 73 3.22 -10.25 -6.68
C ILE A 73 2.23 -11.41 -6.75
N TYR A 74 2.36 -12.27 -7.77
CA TYR A 74 1.48 -13.42 -7.98
C TYR A 74 1.50 -14.38 -6.79
N ASP A 75 2.68 -14.63 -6.22
CA ASP A 75 2.83 -15.52 -5.07
C ASP A 75 2.71 -14.75 -3.73
N SER A 76 2.12 -13.55 -3.70
CA SER A 76 1.83 -12.80 -2.47
C SER A 76 0.34 -12.87 -2.11
N SER A 77 0.02 -12.76 -0.82
CA SER A 77 -1.38 -12.66 -0.34
C SER A 77 -1.78 -11.21 -0.07
N ILE A 78 -0.81 -10.33 0.17
CA ILE A 78 -1.01 -8.92 0.49
C ILE A 78 0.02 -8.06 -0.25
N THR A 79 -0.46 -6.92 -0.72
CA THR A 79 0.34 -5.84 -1.27
C THR A 79 0.28 -4.65 -0.32
N ILE A 80 1.42 -4.31 0.26
CA ILE A 80 1.63 -3.10 1.06
C ILE A 80 2.15 -2.01 0.13
N VAL A 81 1.55 -0.83 0.16
CA VAL A 81 2.01 0.35 -0.59
C VAL A 81 2.51 1.38 0.40
N LEU A 82 3.76 1.82 0.26
CA LEU A 82 4.24 2.96 1.03
C LEU A 82 3.79 4.25 0.36
N LEU A 83 2.90 4.97 1.04
CA LEU A 83 2.32 6.21 0.55
C LEU A 83 3.14 7.37 1.12
N SER A 84 3.79 8.13 0.23
CA SER A 84 4.62 9.29 0.57
C SER A 84 4.41 10.43 -0.43
N LYS A 85 4.79 11.67 -0.06
CA LYS A 85 4.62 12.84 -0.95
C LYS A 85 5.39 12.73 -2.26
N GLY A 86 6.50 12.01 -2.31
CA GLY A 86 7.33 11.87 -3.51
C GLY A 86 7.08 10.60 -4.31
N MET A 87 6.14 9.74 -3.93
CA MET A 87 5.87 8.46 -4.58
C MET A 87 5.43 8.60 -6.05
N LYS A 88 4.79 9.72 -6.39
CA LYS A 88 4.25 10.01 -7.73
C LYS A 88 5.08 11.09 -8.42
N ASP A 89 5.49 10.80 -9.65
CA ASP A 89 6.11 11.77 -10.55
C ASP A 89 5.00 12.51 -11.32
N PRO A 90 4.77 13.82 -11.07
CA PRO A 90 3.68 14.56 -11.70
C PRO A 90 3.90 14.80 -13.19
N LEU A 91 5.13 14.62 -13.70
CA LEU A 91 5.48 14.82 -15.10
C LEU A 91 5.32 13.53 -15.93
N LYS A 92 5.01 12.39 -15.29
CA LYS A 92 4.82 11.10 -15.95
C LYS A 92 3.38 10.62 -15.80
N ALA A 93 2.77 10.18 -16.90
CA ALA A 93 1.46 9.53 -16.83
C ALA A 93 1.53 8.27 -15.94
N GLU A 94 0.48 8.00 -15.17
CA GLU A 94 0.47 6.92 -14.17
C GLU A 94 0.76 5.55 -14.78
N ARG A 95 0.31 5.30 -16.01
CA ARG A 95 0.59 4.06 -16.74
C ARG A 95 2.08 3.76 -16.95
N TYR A 96 2.95 4.76 -16.82
CA TYR A 96 4.41 4.61 -16.94
C TYR A 96 5.13 4.59 -15.59
N GLN A 97 4.39 4.59 -14.49
CA GLN A 97 4.95 4.49 -13.14
C GLN A 97 4.68 3.09 -12.58
N TRP A 98 5.64 2.54 -11.82
CA TRP A 98 5.60 1.15 -11.36
C TRP A 98 4.48 0.87 -10.35
N ILE A 99 4.37 1.70 -9.31
CA ILE A 99 3.39 1.53 -8.21
C ILE A 99 1.95 1.26 -8.71
N PRO A 100 1.34 2.08 -9.59
CA PRO A 100 -0.02 1.82 -10.04
C PRO A 100 -0.13 0.53 -10.89
N GLN A 101 0.93 0.15 -11.61
CA GLN A 101 0.98 -1.12 -12.35
C GLN A 101 1.06 -2.31 -11.40
N GLU A 102 1.86 -2.22 -10.33
CA GLU A 102 1.99 -3.24 -9.30
C GLU A 102 0.69 -3.45 -8.53
N ILE A 103 -0.01 -2.37 -8.18
CA ILE A 103 -1.35 -2.45 -7.56
C ILE A 103 -2.34 -3.10 -8.53
N SER A 104 -2.38 -2.64 -9.79
CA SER A 104 -3.24 -3.21 -10.83
C SER A 104 -3.01 -4.70 -10.99
N TYR A 105 -1.75 -5.15 -11.02
CA TYR A 105 -1.41 -6.56 -11.13
C TYR A 105 -1.77 -7.34 -9.85
N SER A 106 -1.57 -6.76 -8.66
CA SER A 106 -1.94 -7.36 -7.37
C SER A 106 -3.43 -7.62 -7.21
N LEU A 107 -4.27 -6.77 -7.81
CA LEU A 107 -5.72 -6.89 -7.68
C LEU A 107 -6.36 -7.81 -8.75
N ARG A 108 -5.63 -8.09 -9.83
CA ARG A 108 -6.12 -8.90 -10.96
C ARG A 108 -5.97 -10.39 -10.67
N GLU A 109 -7.02 -11.11 -11.04
CA GLU A 109 -7.01 -12.58 -11.07
C GLU A 109 -6.55 -12.99 -12.47
N THR A 110 -5.33 -13.52 -12.58
CA THR A 110 -4.73 -13.91 -13.86
C THR A 110 -4.45 -15.42 -13.83
N PRO A 111 -4.98 -16.20 -14.78
CA PRO A 111 -4.65 -17.60 -14.91
C PRO A 111 -3.20 -17.79 -15.38
N ARG A 112 -2.48 -18.72 -14.76
CA ARG A 112 -1.12 -19.16 -15.12
C ARG A 112 -1.01 -20.66 -15.02
N LYS A 113 -0.06 -21.24 -15.75
CA LYS A 113 0.33 -22.63 -15.56
C LYS A 113 1.38 -22.72 -14.46
N ASN A 114 1.16 -23.60 -13.48
CA ASN A 114 2.18 -23.93 -12.49
C ASN A 114 3.31 -24.78 -13.13
N LYS A 115 4.33 -25.13 -12.35
CA LYS A 115 5.44 -25.98 -12.81
C LYS A 115 5.01 -27.37 -13.27
N ASN A 116 3.83 -27.83 -12.85
CA ASN A 116 3.25 -29.12 -13.21
C ASN A 116 2.32 -29.03 -14.44
N GLY A 117 2.10 -27.83 -14.98
CA GLY A 117 1.22 -27.59 -16.14
C GLY A 117 -0.24 -27.28 -15.79
N ASP A 118 -0.62 -27.29 -14.51
CA ASP A 118 -1.99 -27.02 -14.06
C ASP A 118 -2.31 -25.53 -14.13
N SER A 119 -3.53 -25.19 -14.56
CA SER A 119 -4.02 -23.81 -14.53
C SER A 119 -4.35 -23.39 -13.09
N ILE A 120 -3.61 -22.43 -12.56
CA ILE A 120 -3.85 -21.77 -11.28
C ILE A 120 -4.16 -20.30 -11.57
N THR A 121 -5.22 -19.77 -10.98
CA THR A 121 -5.57 -18.35 -11.08
C THR A 121 -5.08 -17.62 -9.83
N SER A 122 -4.39 -16.48 -9.99
CA SER A 122 -4.05 -15.64 -8.81
C SER A 122 -5.31 -15.18 -8.10
N HIS A 123 -5.22 -15.08 -6.77
CA HIS A 123 -6.23 -14.41 -5.98
C HIS A 123 -6.00 -12.89 -6.03
N THR A 124 -7.06 -12.09 -5.87
CA THR A 124 -6.93 -10.66 -5.59
C THR A 124 -6.25 -10.48 -4.22
N ASN A 125 -5.10 -9.81 -4.19
CA ASN A 125 -4.38 -9.55 -2.94
C ASN A 125 -5.14 -8.60 -2.02
N ALA A 126 -4.90 -8.71 -0.72
CA ALA A 126 -5.22 -7.65 0.22
C ALA A 126 -4.40 -6.40 -0.12
N LEU A 127 -4.96 -5.21 0.12
CA LEU A 127 -4.31 -3.94 -0.20
C LEU A 127 -4.21 -3.06 1.04
N LEU A 128 -2.99 -2.75 1.45
CA LEU A 128 -2.68 -1.97 2.64
C LEU A 128 -1.79 -0.78 2.28
N ALA A 129 -2.28 0.45 2.44
CA ALA A 129 -1.47 1.66 2.33
C ALA A 129 -0.91 2.05 3.69
N VAL A 130 0.42 2.00 3.83
CA VAL A 130 1.14 2.53 4.99
C VAL A 130 1.59 3.94 4.63
N VAL A 131 0.98 4.92 5.29
CA VAL A 131 1.23 6.34 5.04
C VAL A 131 2.48 6.74 5.80
N LEU A 132 3.49 7.22 5.10
CA LEU A 132 4.73 7.69 5.69
C LEU A 132 4.59 9.14 6.15
N PRO A 133 5.16 9.54 7.29
CA PRO A 133 5.21 10.95 7.65
C PRO A 133 6.06 11.73 6.62
N ASP A 134 5.66 12.95 6.31
CA ASP A 134 6.48 13.84 5.50
C ASP A 134 7.75 14.30 6.24
N ARG A 135 8.59 15.12 5.60
CA ARG A 135 9.84 15.62 6.20
C ARG A 135 9.66 16.35 7.54
N THR A 136 8.46 16.80 7.88
CA THR A 136 8.13 17.47 9.15
C THR A 136 7.50 16.55 10.18
N GLY A 137 7.30 15.26 9.86
CA GLY A 137 6.65 14.30 10.74
C GLY A 137 5.13 14.24 10.55
N ASP A 138 4.59 14.93 9.55
CA ASP A 138 3.15 15.17 9.40
C ASP A 138 2.51 14.27 8.33
N TYR A 139 1.23 13.96 8.51
CA TYR A 139 0.44 13.07 7.64
C TYR A 139 -0.66 13.80 6.86
N SER A 140 -0.85 15.10 7.11
CA SER A 140 -1.99 15.91 6.66
C SER A 140 -2.13 16.02 5.15
N TYR A 141 -1.06 15.71 4.42
CA TYR A 141 -1.04 15.63 2.96
C TYR A 141 -1.95 14.52 2.40
N PHE A 142 -2.34 13.55 3.24
CA PHE A 142 -3.29 12.50 2.90
C PHE A 142 -4.28 12.17 4.04
N MET A 143 -3.85 12.15 5.30
CA MET A 143 -4.69 11.75 6.45
C MET A 143 -4.63 12.74 7.61
N GLN A 144 -5.80 13.10 8.15
CA GLN A 144 -5.91 14.01 9.29
C GLN A 144 -6.94 13.51 10.31
N SER A 145 -6.63 13.62 11.59
CA SER A 145 -7.63 13.43 12.64
C SER A 145 -8.55 14.66 12.67
N LYS A 146 -9.86 14.42 12.79
CA LYS A 146 -10.90 15.44 12.90
C LYS A 146 -11.76 15.13 14.12
N SER A 147 -12.32 16.16 14.74
CA SER A 147 -13.20 16.07 15.91
C SER A 147 -14.68 16.07 15.51
N CYS A 148 -15.01 15.56 14.31
CA CYS A 148 -16.38 15.58 13.78
C CYS A 148 -17.34 14.61 14.49
N CYS A 149 -16.83 13.71 15.33
CA CYS A 149 -17.61 12.76 16.14
C CYS A 149 -17.02 12.68 17.56
N PRO A 150 -17.82 12.30 18.59
CA PRO A 150 -17.31 12.15 19.96
C PRO A 150 -16.12 11.18 20.09
N SER A 151 -16.08 10.14 19.26
CA SER A 151 -14.97 9.17 19.18
C SER A 151 -13.78 9.64 18.33
N GLY A 152 -13.85 10.84 17.74
CA GLY A 152 -12.97 11.28 16.67
C GLY A 152 -13.29 10.62 15.33
N CYS A 153 -12.75 11.19 14.25
CA CYS A 153 -12.88 10.69 12.88
C CYS A 153 -11.58 10.92 12.10
N THR A 154 -11.30 10.10 11.09
CA THR A 154 -10.14 10.27 10.21
C THR A 154 -10.60 10.76 8.85
N TYR A 155 -10.10 11.95 8.47
CA TYR A 155 -10.28 12.50 7.13
C TYR A 155 -9.20 11.96 6.20
N TYR A 156 -9.62 11.45 5.05
CA TYR A 156 -8.75 11.02 3.95
C TYR A 156 -8.90 11.99 2.78
N ASN A 157 -7.81 12.63 2.38
CA ASN A 157 -7.79 13.52 1.23
C ASN A 157 -7.75 12.71 -0.07
N LYS A 158 -8.93 12.28 -0.53
CA LYS A 158 -9.10 11.50 -1.77
C LYS A 158 -8.57 12.27 -2.99
N GLN A 159 -8.55 13.60 -2.96
CA GLN A 159 -8.05 14.48 -4.03
C GLN A 159 -6.56 14.80 -3.90
N SER A 160 -5.84 14.16 -2.98
CA SER A 160 -4.40 14.35 -2.84
C SER A 160 -3.68 14.12 -4.17
N PRO A 161 -2.83 15.06 -4.64
CA PRO A 161 -2.10 14.89 -5.90
C PRO A 161 -1.00 13.82 -5.79
N PHE A 162 -0.68 13.38 -4.57
CA PHE A 162 0.38 12.43 -4.28
C PHE A 162 -0.06 10.97 -4.46
N ILE A 163 -1.36 10.69 -4.50
CA ILE A 163 -1.89 9.32 -4.69
C ILE A 163 -2.20 9.04 -6.16
N PHE A 164 -2.10 7.77 -6.53
CA PHE A 164 -2.48 7.27 -7.86
C PHE A 164 -4.00 7.08 -7.99
N ASP A 165 -4.51 7.14 -9.22
CA ASP A 165 -5.94 7.03 -9.51
C ASP A 165 -6.49 5.67 -9.08
N ILE A 166 -5.74 4.59 -9.28
CA ILE A 166 -6.11 3.25 -8.80
C ILE A 166 -6.22 3.17 -7.27
N MET A 167 -5.38 3.88 -6.53
CA MET A 167 -5.48 3.97 -5.07
C MET A 167 -6.74 4.74 -4.67
N ARG A 168 -7.02 5.85 -5.37
CA ARG A 168 -8.23 6.66 -5.18
C ARG A 168 -9.51 5.86 -5.43
N GLY A 169 -9.50 5.00 -6.43
CA GLY A 169 -10.59 4.07 -6.76
C GLY A 169 -10.91 3.07 -5.66
N ASN A 170 -9.91 2.70 -4.86
CA ASN A 170 -10.05 1.74 -3.77
C ASN A 170 -10.25 2.41 -2.40
N LEU A 171 -10.57 3.72 -2.38
CA LEU A 171 -11.00 4.48 -1.19
C LEU A 171 -12.50 4.78 -1.25
N PHE A 172 -13.20 4.52 -0.14
CA PHE A 172 -14.65 4.68 0.02
C PHE A 172 -15.44 3.94 -1.07
N ASN A 173 -15.08 2.68 -1.32
CA ASN A 173 -15.60 1.85 -2.41
C ASN A 173 -16.35 0.60 -1.94
N GLN A 174 -16.74 0.54 -0.67
CA GLN A 174 -17.71 -0.45 -0.23
C GLN A 174 -19.07 -0.17 -0.90
N LYS A 175 -19.74 -1.21 -1.41
CA LYS A 175 -20.99 -1.10 -2.18
C LYS A 175 -22.15 -0.56 -1.35
N LEU A 176 -22.24 -0.99 -0.10
CA LEU A 176 -23.29 -0.61 0.86
C LEU A 176 -22.64 -0.16 2.18
N PRO A 177 -22.05 1.05 2.23
CA PRO A 177 -21.36 1.52 3.42
C PRO A 177 -22.34 2.00 4.49
N ASP A 178 -22.02 1.71 5.75
CA ASP A 178 -22.63 2.39 6.89
C ASP A 178 -22.10 3.82 6.95
N ARG A 179 -22.99 4.81 6.87
CA ARG A 179 -22.63 6.23 6.79
C ARG A 179 -23.68 7.14 7.38
N ASN A 180 -23.22 8.27 7.92
CA ASN A 180 -24.04 9.38 8.37
C ASN A 180 -23.65 10.67 7.65
N VAL A 181 -24.64 11.50 7.33
CA VAL A 181 -24.41 12.84 6.77
C VAL A 181 -24.51 13.86 7.90
N CYS A 182 -23.44 14.64 8.08
CA CYS A 182 -23.35 15.71 9.05
C CYS A 182 -24.14 16.95 8.59
N ALA A 183 -24.42 17.88 9.52
CA ALA A 183 -25.15 19.12 9.23
C ALA A 183 -24.43 20.04 8.22
N ASP A 184 -23.11 19.94 8.12
CA ASP A 184 -22.27 20.63 7.14
C ASP A 184 -22.15 19.90 5.79
N ASN A 185 -23.00 18.88 5.57
CA ASN A 185 -23.02 18.01 4.39
C ASN A 185 -21.77 17.14 4.22
N ALA A 186 -20.89 17.06 5.23
CA ALA A 186 -19.83 16.06 5.27
C ALA A 186 -20.42 14.67 5.50
N THR A 187 -19.78 13.63 4.95
CA THR A 187 -20.20 12.24 5.17
C THR A 187 -19.18 11.52 6.05
N VAL A 188 -19.65 10.94 7.15
CA VAL A 188 -18.87 10.06 8.02
C VAL A 188 -19.19 8.61 7.67
N TYR A 189 -18.16 7.80 7.49
CA TYR A 189 -18.27 6.38 7.18
C TYR A 189 -17.83 5.54 8.38
N TYR A 190 -18.51 4.43 8.63
CA TYR A 190 -18.25 3.50 9.74
C TYR A 190 -17.79 2.15 9.21
N GLY A 191 -17.02 1.42 10.04
CA GLY A 191 -16.49 0.10 9.67
C GLY A 191 -15.39 0.16 8.60
N ASP A 192 -15.32 -0.88 7.76
CA ASP A 192 -14.30 -1.04 6.73
C ASP A 192 -14.83 -0.56 5.36
N TYR A 193 -14.97 0.74 5.19
CA TYR A 193 -15.60 1.39 4.01
C TYR A 193 -14.69 1.52 2.77
N HIS A 194 -13.40 1.18 2.88
CA HIS A 194 -12.46 1.11 1.76
C HIS A 194 -11.84 -0.29 1.65
N TYR A 195 -11.60 -0.74 0.42
CA TYR A 195 -10.86 -1.97 0.19
C TYR A 195 -9.37 -1.80 0.53
N MET A 196 -8.80 -0.63 0.20
CA MET A 196 -7.42 -0.28 0.55
C MET A 196 -7.36 0.21 2.00
N LEU A 197 -7.01 -0.68 2.94
CA LEU A 197 -6.80 -0.29 4.34
C LEU A 197 -5.69 0.76 4.42
N CYS A 198 -5.90 1.84 5.17
CA CYS A 198 -4.92 2.91 5.32
C CYS A 198 -4.53 3.12 6.78
N VAL A 199 -3.23 3.12 7.07
CA VAL A 199 -2.66 3.25 8.42
C VAL A 199 -1.46 4.20 8.42
N LYS A 200 -1.28 4.98 9.50
CA LYS A 200 -0.07 5.80 9.69
C LYS A 200 1.12 4.90 10.01
N TRP A 201 2.31 5.24 9.50
CA TRP A 201 3.55 4.56 9.82
C TRP A 201 3.73 4.30 11.31
N ASN A 202 3.58 5.33 12.16
CA ASN A 202 3.79 5.20 13.61
C ASN A 202 2.87 4.18 14.29
N ASP A 203 1.68 3.94 13.73
CA ASP A 203 0.74 2.95 14.26
C ASP A 203 1.05 1.57 13.68
N PHE A 204 1.36 1.51 12.38
CA PHE A 204 1.77 0.28 11.69
C PHE A 204 3.05 -0.32 12.29
N GLU A 205 4.05 0.52 12.55
CA GLU A 205 5.35 0.11 13.09
C GLU A 205 5.23 -0.55 14.47
N LYS A 206 4.27 -0.11 15.28
CA LYS A 206 4.03 -0.68 16.62
C LYS A 206 3.44 -2.08 16.55
N ASP A 207 2.57 -2.35 15.59
CA ASP A 207 1.90 -3.65 15.45
C ASP A 207 1.53 -3.95 13.99
N MET A 208 2.52 -4.39 13.21
CA MET A 208 2.33 -4.66 11.77
C MET A 208 1.32 -5.78 11.52
N ASN A 209 1.35 -6.83 12.36
CA ASN A 209 0.51 -8.01 12.19
C ASN A 209 -0.97 -7.67 12.32
N VAL A 210 -1.37 -6.82 13.26
CA VAL A 210 -2.77 -6.40 13.40
C VAL A 210 -3.31 -5.75 12.12
N TYR A 211 -2.52 -4.90 11.45
CA TYR A 211 -2.96 -4.26 10.21
C TYR A 211 -2.90 -5.20 9.00
N ILE A 212 -1.93 -6.12 8.97
CA ILE A 212 -1.87 -7.17 7.92
C ILE A 212 -3.11 -8.06 8.01
N GLU A 213 -3.43 -8.56 9.20
CA GLU A 213 -4.62 -9.40 9.42
C GLU A 213 -5.91 -8.61 9.14
N LYS A 214 -5.98 -7.33 9.50
CA LYS A 214 -7.13 -6.48 9.16
C LYS A 214 -7.30 -6.34 7.64
N ALA A 215 -6.21 -6.11 6.90
CA ALA A 215 -6.27 -6.02 5.44
C ALA A 215 -6.71 -7.35 4.79
N LEU A 216 -6.27 -8.49 5.33
CA LEU A 216 -6.70 -9.81 4.88
C LEU A 216 -8.19 -10.07 5.18
N ASN A 217 -8.68 -9.63 6.34
CA ASN A 217 -10.11 -9.72 6.66
C ASN A 217 -10.98 -8.88 5.71
N ILE A 218 -10.50 -7.71 5.29
CA ILE A 218 -11.16 -6.89 4.25
C ILE A 218 -11.14 -7.63 2.90
N GLN A 219 -10.00 -8.23 2.53
CA GLN A 219 -9.87 -9.02 1.30
C GLN A 219 -10.79 -10.24 1.27
N ALA A 220 -11.01 -10.91 2.40
CA ALA A 220 -11.94 -12.02 2.50
C ALA A 220 -13.40 -11.61 2.15
N LYS A 221 -13.71 -10.31 2.28
CA LYS A 221 -14.99 -9.68 1.92
C LYS A 221 -14.92 -8.90 0.61
N LYS A 222 -13.96 -9.19 -0.28
CA LYS A 222 -13.74 -8.45 -1.54
C LYS A 222 -14.99 -8.21 -2.38
N ASP A 223 -15.98 -9.11 -2.33
CA ASP A 223 -17.23 -9.00 -3.08
C ASP A 223 -18.16 -7.89 -2.56
N GLU A 224 -17.92 -7.36 -1.37
CA GLU A 224 -18.61 -6.19 -0.80
C GLU A 224 -18.08 -4.85 -1.36
N TYR A 225 -17.03 -4.87 -2.18
CA TYR A 225 -16.34 -3.68 -2.67
C TYR A 225 -16.34 -3.57 -4.19
N ASP A 226 -16.44 -2.34 -4.69
CA ASP A 226 -16.20 -2.01 -6.10
C ASP A 226 -14.70 -1.76 -6.30
N ILE A 227 -13.93 -2.85 -6.43
CA ILE A 227 -12.47 -2.82 -6.49
C ILE A 227 -12.02 -2.29 -7.87
N GLN A 228 -11.32 -1.16 -7.88
CA GLN A 228 -10.68 -0.65 -9.09
C GLN A 228 -9.37 -1.42 -9.36
N LYS A 229 -9.37 -2.27 -10.40
CA LYS A 229 -8.24 -3.14 -10.76
C LYS A 229 -7.39 -2.60 -11.92
N THR A 230 -7.73 -1.43 -12.45
CA THR A 230 -7.08 -0.82 -13.61
C THR A 230 -6.75 0.65 -13.34
N ILE A 231 -5.66 1.11 -13.95
CA ILE A 231 -5.20 2.51 -13.95
C ILE A 231 -6.07 3.30 -14.92
#